data_AF-A0A968AJS5-F1
#
_entry.id   AF-A0A968AJS5-F1
#
_cell.length_a   1.000
_cell.length_b   1.000
_cell.length_c   1.000
_cell.angle_alpha   90.00
_cell.angle_beta   90.00
_cell.angle_gamma   90.00
#
_symmetry.space_group_name_H-M   'P 1'
#
loop_
_entity.id
_entity.type
_entity.pdbx_description
1 polymer ?
#
loop_
_entity_poly.entity_id
_entity_poly.type
_entity_poly.pdbx_seq_one_letter_code
_entity_poly.pdbx_strand_id
1 'polypeptide(L)' 'MDKDSKKTVIEEFSRHQGDTGSPEVQIALLTNRINYLTDHLR' A
#
# COMPACT_ATOMS: atom_id res chain seq x y z
N MET A 1 9.43 2.21 0.89
CA MET A 1 8.33 1.63 1.69
C MET A 1 8.91 0.78 2.80
N ASP A 2 8.66 1.18 4.03
CA ASP A 2 8.90 0.36 5.22
C ASP A 2 7.89 -0.81 5.28
N LYS A 3 8.26 -1.93 5.91
CA LYS A 3 7.36 -3.08 6.13
C LYS A 3 6.14 -2.70 6.98
N ASP A 4 6.27 -1.75 7.88
CA ASP A 4 5.21 -1.29 8.77
C ASP A 4 4.19 -0.42 8.02
N SER A 5 4.66 0.42 7.08
CA SER A 5 3.79 1.18 6.17
C SER A 5 2.97 0.24 5.27
N LYS A 6 3.57 -0.86 4.81
CA LYS A 6 2.86 -1.85 3.97
C LYS A 6 1.74 -2.55 4.72
N LYS A 7 1.98 -2.96 5.97
CA LYS A 7 0.95 -3.61 6.79
C LYS A 7 -0.21 -2.67 7.08
N THR A 8 0.09 -1.42 7.43
CA THR A 8 -0.92 -0.39 7.69
C THR A 8 -1.84 -0.17 6.49
N VAL A 9 -1.27 -0.04 5.28
CA VAL A 9 -2.05 0.12 4.04
C VAL A 9 -2.92 -1.11 3.74
N ILE A 10 -2.44 -2.31 4.02
CA ILE A 10 -3.24 -3.52 3.82
C ILE A 10 -4.41 -3.55 4.81
N GLU A 11 -4.16 -3.26 6.08
CA GLU A 11 -5.21 -3.24 7.12
C GLU A 11 -6.29 -2.20 6.83
N GLU A 12 -5.91 -1.01 6.38
CA GLU A 12 -6.82 0.09 6.08
C GLU A 12 -7.74 -0.18 4.87
N PHE A 13 -7.22 -0.85 3.84
CA PHE A 13 -7.94 -1.07 2.57
C PHE A 13 -8.46 -2.51 2.39
N SER A 14 -8.13 -3.43 3.31
CA SER A 14 -8.60 -4.81 3.26
C SER A 14 -10.11 -4.90 3.48
N ARG A 15 -10.79 -5.71 2.65
CA ARG A 15 -12.24 -5.95 2.82
C ARG A 15 -12.55 -7.05 3.83
N HIS A 16 -11.60 -7.95 4.04
CA HIS A 16 -11.66 -9.01 5.04
C HIS A 16 -10.24 -9.38 5.48
N GLN A 17 -10.15 -10.11 6.59
CA GLN A 17 -8.87 -10.60 7.09
C GLN A 17 -8.14 -11.42 6.00
N GLY A 18 -6.88 -11.10 5.74
CA GLY A 18 -6.07 -11.75 4.71
C GLY A 18 -6.31 -11.25 3.28
N ASP A 19 -7.15 -10.24 3.06
CA ASP A 19 -7.32 -9.62 1.74
C ASP A 19 -6.08 -8.80 1.36
N THR A 20 -5.18 -9.43 0.60
CA THR A 20 -3.99 -8.77 0.05
C THR A 20 -4.06 -8.59 -1.45
N GLY A 21 -5.12 -9.09 -2.09
CA GLY A 21 -5.23 -9.23 -3.54
C GLY A 21 -6.30 -8.34 -4.18
N SER A 22 -7.17 -7.74 -3.38
CA SER A 22 -8.23 -6.88 -3.90
C SER A 22 -7.68 -5.67 -4.66
N PRO A 23 -8.45 -5.17 -5.65
CA PRO A 23 -8.09 -3.97 -6.40
C PRO A 23 -7.78 -2.77 -5.49
N GLU A 24 -8.55 -2.58 -4.43
CA GLU A 24 -8.40 -1.48 -3.48
C GLU A 24 -7.05 -1.54 -2.76
N VAL A 25 -6.68 -2.70 -2.21
CA VAL A 25 -5.39 -2.91 -1.54
C VAL A 25 -4.24 -2.75 -2.52
N GLN A 26 -4.33 -3.31 -3.73
CA GLN A 26 -3.27 -3.21 -4.74
C GLN A 26 -3.07 -1.77 -5.21
N ILE A 27 -4.15 -1.02 -5.46
CA ILE A 27 -4.09 0.40 -5.84
C ILE A 27 -3.46 1.22 -4.71
N ALA A 28 -3.84 1.00 -3.45
CA ALA A 28 -3.29 1.73 -2.32
C ALA A 28 -1.78 1.48 -2.16
N LEU A 29 -1.34 0.22 -2.30
CA LEU A 29 0.07 -0.16 -2.26
C LEU A 29 0.89 0.46 -3.39
N LEU A 30 0.38 0.41 -4.63
CA LEU A 30 1.05 1.00 -5.80
C LEU A 30 1.13 2.52 -5.68
N THR A 31 0.04 3.17 -5.23
CA THR A 31 0.00 4.62 -5.00
C THR A 31 1.03 5.05 -3.98
N ASN A 32 1.10 4.37 -2.83
CA ASN A 32 2.08 4.67 -1.80
C ASN A 32 3.53 4.51 -2.34
N ARG A 33 3.77 3.47 -3.13
CA ARG A 33 5.07 3.23 -3.74
C ARG A 33 5.44 4.28 -4.79
N ILE A 34 4.49 4.75 -5.59
CA ILE A 34 4.69 5.85 -6.53
C ILE A 34 5.09 7.10 -5.75
N ASN A 35 4.32 7.49 -4.73
CA ASN A 35 4.61 8.68 -3.93
C ASN A 35 6.00 8.63 -3.29
N TYR A 36 6.36 7.48 -2.71
CA TYR A 36 7.69 7.26 -2.13
C TYR A 36 8.81 7.42 -3.18
N LEU A 37 8.64 6.84 -4.38
CA LEU A 37 9.65 6.95 -5.43
C LEU A 37 9.72 8.37 -6.01
N THR A 38 8.58 9.04 -6.16
CA THR A 38 8.54 10.44 -6.60
C THR A 38 9.27 11.35 -5.62
N ASP A 39 9.10 11.15 -4.32
CA ASP A 39 9.82 11.91 -3.29
C ASP A 39 11.32 11.59 -3.29
N HIS A 40 11.68 10.32 -3.46
CA HIS A 40 13.09 9.91 -3.52
C HIS A 40 13.85 10.50 -4.72
N LEU A 41 13.17 10.79 -5.82
CA LEU A 41 13.77 11.33 -7.06
C LEU A 41 13.77 12.86 -7.11
N ARG A 42 13.34 13.55 -6.03
CA ARG A 42 13.37 15.01 -5.92
C ARG A 42 14.70 15.54 -5.38
#